data_AF-A0A966J3J0-F1
#
_entry.id   AF-A0A966J3J0-F1
#
_cell.length_a   1.000
_cell.length_b   1.000
_cell.length_c   1.000
_cell.angle_alpha   90.00
_cell.angle_beta   90.00
_cell.angle_gamma   90.00
#
_symmetry.space_group_name_H-M   'P 1'
#
loop_
_entity.id
_entity.type
_entity.pdbx_description
1 polymer ?
#
loop_
_entity_poly.entity_id
_entity_poly.type
_entity_poly.pdbx_seq_one_letter_code
_entity_poly.pdbx_strand_id
1 'polypeptide(L)'
;KGALTLFLLEMGVVAGDRLGDLKKVGPFLFGFGVLMPLVHGTLGVTLGTWAGLSAGGAAVLGAMAASASYIAAPPAVRLTLPDANPTYSLTAALAITFPFNILAGIPIYYNLAQRFAT
;
A
#
# COMPACT_ATOMS: atom_id res chain seq x y z
N LYS A 1 17.62 -7.61 -14.15
CA LYS A 1 17.61 -7.34 -12.69
C LYS A 1 17.99 -5.89 -12.37
N GLY A 2 18.99 -5.27 -13.02
CA GLY A 2 19.37 -3.87 -12.78
C GLY A 2 18.27 -2.82 -13.03
N ALA A 3 17.49 -2.95 -14.12
CA ALA A 3 16.40 -2.01 -14.41
C ALA A 3 15.31 -1.96 -13.31
N LEU A 4 14.97 -3.11 -12.69
CA LEU A 4 14.03 -3.16 -11.57
C LEU A 4 14.59 -2.46 -10.33
N THR A 5 15.88 -2.63 -10.04
CA THR A 5 16.53 -1.94 -8.92
C THR A 5 16.51 -0.43 -9.11
N LEU A 6 16.80 0.06 -10.32
CA LEU A 6 16.71 1.49 -10.64
C LEU A 6 15.28 2.02 -10.50
N PHE A 7 14.29 1.25 -10.96
CA PHE A 7 12.88 1.61 -10.80
C PHE A 7 12.44 1.68 -9.32
N LEU A 8 12.83 0.68 -8.51
CA LEU A 8 12.52 0.69 -7.08
C LEU A 8 13.22 1.84 -6.34
N LEU A 9 14.45 2.20 -6.75
CA LEU A 9 15.17 3.35 -6.23
C LEU A 9 14.44 4.65 -6.59
N GLU A 10 14.03 4.83 -7.84
CA GLU A 10 13.27 5.99 -8.30
C GLU A 10 11.96 6.15 -7.52
N MET A 11 11.18 5.08 -7.37
CA MET A 11 9.96 5.10 -6.57
C MET A 11 10.23 5.45 -5.10
N GLY A 12 11.37 4.99 -4.55
CA GLY A 12 11.83 5.36 -3.21
C GLY A 12 12.18 6.85 -3.08
N VAL A 13 12.88 7.42 -4.07
CA VAL A 13 13.21 8.85 -4.13
C VAL A 13 11.92 9.68 -4.22
N VAL A 14 11.00 9.31 -5.12
CA VAL A 14 9.70 10.00 -5.25
C VAL A 14 8.92 9.92 -3.94
N ALA A 15 8.89 8.78 -3.26
CA ALA A 15 8.25 8.66 -1.95
C ALA A 15 8.91 9.58 -0.90
N GLY A 16 10.25 9.62 -0.87
CA GLY A 16 11.04 10.49 0.01
C GLY A 16 10.75 11.98 -0.19
N ASP A 17 10.71 12.43 -1.44
CA ASP A 17 10.38 13.82 -1.80
C ASP A 17 8.97 14.23 -1.34
N ARG A 18 8.05 13.27 -1.23
CA ARG A 18 6.68 13.49 -0.77
C ARG A 18 6.49 13.36 0.74
N LEU A 19 7.50 12.94 1.50
CA LEU A 19 7.41 12.88 2.96
C LEU A 19 7.18 14.27 3.58
N GLY A 20 7.69 15.34 2.97
CA GLY A 20 7.43 16.71 3.43
C GLY A 20 5.95 17.11 3.40
N ASP A 21 5.16 16.49 2.52
CA ASP A 21 3.75 16.77 2.35
C ASP A 21 2.87 16.11 3.45
N LEU A 22 3.41 15.19 4.26
CA LEU A 22 2.71 14.61 5.43
C LEU A 22 2.18 15.70 6.39
N LYS A 23 2.90 16.81 6.53
CA LYS A 23 2.49 17.93 7.39
C LYS A 23 1.21 18.62 6.91
N LYS A 24 0.84 18.46 5.63
CA LYS A 24 -0.28 19.15 4.97
C LYS A 24 -1.56 18.32 4.95
N VAL A 25 -1.49 17.01 5.16
CA VAL A 25 -2.61 16.10 4.92
C VAL A 25 -3.49 15.79 6.14
N GLY A 26 -3.06 16.21 7.33
CA GLY A 26 -3.82 16.08 8.56
C GLY A 26 -3.90 14.64 9.11
N PRO A 27 -4.37 14.48 10.36
CA PRO A 27 -4.38 13.18 11.06
C PRO A 27 -5.33 12.16 10.43
N PHE A 28 -6.41 12.63 9.80
CA PHE A 28 -7.38 11.75 9.14
C PHE A 28 -6.74 10.95 8.00
N LEU A 29 -6.01 11.63 7.09
CA LEU A 29 -5.43 10.94 5.94
C LEU A 29 -4.31 9.99 6.36
N PHE A 30 -3.54 10.37 7.39
CA PHE A 30 -2.56 9.47 7.99
C PHE A 30 -3.23 8.20 8.54
N GLY A 31 -4.27 8.34 9.36
CA GLY A 31 -5.02 7.22 9.89
C GLY A 31 -5.63 6.35 8.79
N PHE A 32 -6.23 6.97 7.77
CA PHE A 32 -6.80 6.26 6.63
C PHE A 32 -5.74 5.46 5.85
N GLY A 33 -4.58 6.07 5.55
CA GLY A 33 -3.49 5.45 4.82
C GLY A 33 -2.81 4.29 5.56
N VAL A 34 -3.04 4.15 6.87
CA VAL A 34 -2.56 3.02 7.68
C VAL A 34 -3.64 1.96 7.89
N LEU A 35 -4.86 2.38 8.21
CA LEU A 35 -5.96 1.47 8.56
C LEU A 35 -6.53 0.76 7.34
N MET A 36 -6.69 1.46 6.20
CA MET A 36 -7.29 0.85 5.01
C MET A 36 -6.47 -0.31 4.44
N PRO A 37 -5.13 -0.20 4.31
CA PRO A 37 -4.30 -1.34 3.93
C PRO A 37 -4.47 -2.54 4.85
N LEU A 38 -4.54 -2.32 6.17
CA LEU A 38 -4.77 -3.41 7.12
C LEU A 38 -6.12 -4.10 6.89
N VAL A 39 -7.19 -3.33 6.72
CA VAL A 39 -8.53 -3.87 6.42
C VAL A 39 -8.52 -4.67 5.12
N HIS A 40 -7.96 -4.14 4.05
CA HIS A 40 -7.96 -4.82 2.75
C HIS A 40 -7.01 -6.01 2.72
N GLY A 41 -5.85 -5.91 3.36
CA GLY A 41 -4.88 -6.98 3.45
C GLY A 41 -5.37 -8.15 4.29
N THR A 42 -6.01 -7.87 5.43
CA THR A 42 -6.65 -8.92 6.23
C THR A 42 -7.77 -9.61 5.46
N LEU A 43 -8.65 -8.86 4.78
CA LEU A 43 -9.67 -9.44 3.91
C LEU A 43 -9.06 -10.30 2.79
N GLY A 44 -8.00 -9.81 2.13
CA GLY A 44 -7.31 -10.54 1.08
C GLY A 44 -6.68 -11.85 1.58
N VAL A 45 -6.07 -11.84 2.76
CA VAL A 45 -5.55 -13.07 3.39
C VAL A 45 -6.70 -14.03 3.70
N THR A 46 -7.76 -13.57 4.37
CA THR A 46 -8.91 -14.42 4.74
C THR A 46 -9.55 -15.07 3.51
N LEU A 47 -9.82 -14.29 2.46
CA LEU A 47 -10.40 -14.80 1.23
C LEU A 47 -9.44 -15.75 0.50
N GLY A 48 -8.14 -15.45 0.51
CA GLY A 48 -7.12 -16.32 -0.06
C GLY A 48 -7.04 -17.67 0.64
N THR A 49 -7.07 -17.68 1.97
CA THR A 49 -7.14 -18.91 2.77
C THR A 49 -8.42 -19.68 2.45
N TRP A 50 -9.59 -19.03 2.41
CA TRP A 50 -10.85 -19.70 2.07
C TRP A 50 -10.89 -20.25 0.64
N ALA A 51 -10.18 -19.62 -0.28
CA ALA A 51 -9.99 -20.11 -1.64
C ALA A 51 -9.00 -21.29 -1.73
N GLY A 52 -8.42 -21.75 -0.62
CA GLY A 52 -7.47 -22.87 -0.57
C GLY A 52 -6.05 -22.51 -1.00
N LEU A 53 -5.68 -21.23 -0.99
CA LEU A 53 -4.29 -20.83 -1.24
C LEU A 53 -3.38 -21.26 -0.09
N SER A 54 -2.12 -21.55 -0.42
CA SER A 54 -1.09 -21.75 0.60
C SER A 54 -0.91 -20.47 1.45
N ALA A 55 -0.32 -20.60 2.64
CA ALA A 55 -0.03 -19.43 3.49
C ALA A 55 0.75 -18.35 2.74
N GLY A 56 1.72 -18.74 1.90
CA GLY A 56 2.44 -17.81 1.02
C GLY A 56 1.54 -17.16 -0.03
N GLY A 57 0.66 -17.93 -0.67
CA GLY A 57 -0.29 -17.42 -1.66
C GLY A 57 -1.31 -16.44 -1.06
N ALA A 58 -1.89 -16.77 0.09
CA ALA A 58 -2.82 -15.90 0.81
C ALA A 58 -2.13 -14.61 1.30
N ALA A 59 -0.88 -14.70 1.78
CA ALA A 59 -0.09 -13.53 2.16
C ALA A 59 0.18 -12.59 0.98
N VAL A 60 0.52 -13.14 -0.19
CA VAL A 60 0.70 -12.34 -1.43
C VAL A 60 -0.61 -11.69 -1.84
N LEU A 61 -1.74 -12.42 -1.81
CA LEU A 61 -3.05 -11.86 -2.13
C LEU A 61 -3.42 -10.71 -1.16
N GLY A 62 -3.17 -10.89 0.14
CA GLY A 62 -3.32 -9.83 1.14
C GLY A 62 -2.47 -8.59 0.84
N ALA A 63 -1.19 -8.77 0.53
CA ALA A 63 -0.30 -7.66 0.17
C ALA A 63 -0.75 -6.92 -1.09
N MET A 64 -1.31 -7.63 -2.08
CA MET A 64 -1.88 -7.03 -3.27
C MET A 64 -3.16 -6.25 -2.96
N ALA A 65 -4.07 -6.83 -2.16
CA ALA A 65 -5.31 -6.19 -1.76
C ALA A 65 -5.08 -4.93 -0.91
N ALA A 66 -4.04 -4.93 -0.06
CA ALA A 66 -3.64 -3.79 0.77
C ALA A 66 -3.01 -2.63 0.01
N SER A 67 -2.64 -2.81 -1.26
CA SER A 67 -1.88 -1.83 -2.04
C SER A 67 -2.74 -0.66 -2.52
N ALA A 68 -2.20 0.56 -2.49
CA ALA A 68 -2.89 1.77 -2.96
C ALA A 68 -2.60 2.14 -4.43
N SER A 69 -2.03 1.22 -5.23
CA SER A 69 -1.59 1.47 -6.62
C SER A 69 -0.63 2.66 -6.73
N TYR A 70 0.63 2.42 -6.41
CA TYR A 70 1.64 3.47 -6.22
C TYR A 70 2.09 4.21 -7.49
N ILE A 71 1.72 3.71 -8.68
CA ILE A 71 2.20 4.23 -9.95
C ILE A 71 1.05 4.89 -10.73
N ALA A 72 -0.01 4.12 -11.00
CA ALA A 72 -1.05 4.53 -11.93
C ALA A 72 -2.18 5.34 -11.27
N ALA A 73 -2.50 5.08 -9.99
CA ALA A 73 -3.64 5.72 -9.35
C ALA A 73 -3.45 7.23 -9.09
N PRO A 74 -2.30 7.74 -8.59
CA PRO A 74 -2.14 9.17 -8.35
C PRO A 74 -2.26 10.02 -9.64
N PRO A 75 -1.63 9.63 -10.77
CA PRO A 75 -1.85 10.30 -12.05
C PRO A 75 -3.31 10.21 -12.51
N ALA A 76 -3.95 9.04 -12.41
CA ALA A 76 -5.35 8.87 -12.81
C ALA A 76 -6.28 9.80 -12.02
N VAL A 77 -6.16 9.85 -10.69
CA VAL A 77 -6.94 10.75 -9.82
C VAL A 77 -6.71 12.21 -10.21
N ARG A 78 -5.46 12.61 -10.47
CA ARG A 78 -5.14 13.98 -10.88
C ARG A 78 -5.77 14.35 -12.24
N LEU A 79 -5.89 13.39 -13.15
CA LEU A 79 -6.48 13.59 -14.47
C LEU A 79 -8.01 13.61 -14.42
N THR A 80 -8.64 12.76 -13.61
CA THR A 80 -10.10 12.61 -13.56
C THR A 80 -10.78 13.54 -12.57
N LEU A 81 -10.08 14.02 -11.54
CA LEU A 81 -10.59 14.90 -10.49
C LEU A 81 -9.76 16.19 -10.44
N PRO A 82 -9.91 17.11 -11.41
CA PRO A 82 -9.07 18.30 -11.52
C PRO A 82 -9.24 19.28 -10.35
N ASP A 83 -10.41 19.29 -9.70
CA ASP A 83 -10.71 20.13 -8.54
C ASP A 83 -10.15 19.57 -7.22
N ALA A 84 -9.73 18.31 -7.20
CA ALA A 84 -9.17 17.67 -6.02
C ALA A 84 -7.69 18.04 -5.85
N ASN A 85 -7.27 18.29 -4.61
CA ASN A 85 -5.86 18.55 -4.34
C ASN A 85 -5.03 17.26 -4.57
N PRO A 86 -4.11 17.23 -5.56
CA PRO A 86 -3.35 16.04 -5.91
C PRO A 86 -2.36 15.61 -4.82
N THR A 87 -2.03 16.51 -3.88
CA THR A 87 -1.20 16.18 -2.73
C THR A 87 -1.84 15.07 -1.89
N TYR A 88 -3.17 15.03 -1.74
CA TYR A 88 -3.80 14.01 -0.92
C TYR A 88 -3.61 12.59 -1.47
N SER A 89 -3.91 12.36 -2.75
CA SER A 89 -3.75 11.02 -3.35
C SER A 89 -2.29 10.59 -3.40
N LEU A 90 -1.39 11.53 -3.71
CA LEU A 90 0.05 11.25 -3.81
C LEU A 90 0.67 10.93 -2.45
N THR A 91 0.42 11.76 -1.44
CA THR A 91 0.95 11.57 -0.08
C THR A 91 0.35 10.33 0.58
N ALA A 92 -0.96 10.08 0.42
CA ALA A 92 -1.58 8.86 0.93
C ALA A 92 -0.93 7.60 0.35
N ALA A 93 -0.78 7.52 -0.97
CA ALA A 93 -0.22 6.33 -1.62
C ALA A 93 1.28 6.16 -1.33
N LEU A 94 2.10 7.19 -1.53
CA LEU A 94 3.56 7.08 -1.54
C LEU A 94 4.23 7.36 -0.19
N ALA A 95 3.74 8.34 0.57
CA ALA A 95 4.38 8.74 1.83
C ALA A 95 3.83 7.99 3.05
N ILE A 96 2.63 7.41 2.95
CA ILE A 96 1.96 6.70 4.05
C ILE A 96 1.80 5.21 3.73
N THR A 97 0.92 4.87 2.78
CA THR A 97 0.53 3.48 2.54
C THR A 97 1.69 2.61 2.05
N PHE A 98 2.48 3.09 1.08
CA PHE A 98 3.61 2.35 0.55
C PHE A 98 4.64 1.95 1.62
N PRO A 99 5.26 2.90 2.37
CA PRO A 99 6.24 2.56 3.38
C PRO A 99 5.62 1.71 4.49
N PHE A 100 4.38 1.99 4.90
CA PHE A 100 3.67 1.17 5.87
C PHE A 100 3.53 -0.29 5.42
N ASN A 101 3.08 -0.52 4.18
CA ASN A 101 2.88 -1.87 3.66
C ASN A 101 4.20 -2.65 3.56
N ILE A 102 5.29 -1.99 3.13
CA ILE A 102 6.60 -2.64 3.04
C ILE A 102 7.16 -2.96 4.44
N LEU A 103 7.09 -2.02 5.38
CA LEU A 103 7.69 -2.16 6.71
C LEU A 103 6.89 -3.06 7.65
N ALA A 104 5.56 -2.95 7.62
CA ALA A 104 4.67 -3.59 8.59
C ALA A 104 3.60 -4.46 7.92
N GLY A 105 2.93 -3.97 6.87
CA GLY A 105 1.81 -4.67 6.23
C GLY A 105 2.16 -6.08 5.78
N ILE A 106 3.19 -6.24 4.94
CA ILE A 106 3.62 -7.55 4.41
C ILE A 106 3.95 -8.54 5.53
N PRO A 107 4.79 -8.19 6.53
CA PRO A 107 5.00 -9.06 7.70
C PRO A 107 3.70 -9.42 8.44
N ILE A 108 2.78 -8.47 8.63
CA ILE A 108 1.49 -8.70 9.30
C ILE A 108 0.65 -9.70 8.51
N TYR A 109 0.47 -9.51 7.20
CA TYR A 109 -0.34 -10.38 6.35
C TYR A 109 0.24 -11.79 6.28
N TYR A 110 1.57 -11.92 6.22
CA TYR A 110 2.24 -13.22 6.26
C TYR A 110 2.01 -13.95 7.58
N ASN A 111 2.18 -13.26 8.72
CA ASN A 111 1.92 -13.85 10.03
C ASN A 111 0.45 -14.26 10.20
N LEU A 112 -0.49 -13.46 9.68
CA LEU A 112 -1.91 -13.82 9.68
C LEU A 112 -2.17 -15.08 8.83
N ALA A 113 -1.61 -15.14 7.62
CA ALA A 113 -1.77 -16.28 6.73
C ALA A 113 -1.20 -17.57 7.33
N GLN A 114 -0.06 -17.49 8.05
CA GLN A 114 0.51 -18.61 8.78
C GLN A 114 -0.43 -19.12 9.87
N ARG A 115 -1.05 -18.21 10.64
CA ARG A 115 -2.01 -18.58 11.69
C ARG A 115 -3.27 -19.24 11.17
N PHE A 116 -3.70 -18.92 9.95
CA PHE A 116 -4.85 -19.56 9.32
C PHE A 116 -4.53 -20.90 8.65
N ALA A 117 -3.25 -21.17 8.39
CA ALA A 117 -2.81 -22.44 7.81
C ALA A 117 -2.48 -23.50 8.88
N THR A 118 -2.55 -23.15 10.17
CA THR A 118 -2.38 -24.06 11.31
C THR A 118 -3.74 -24.51 11.83
#